data_AF-A0A1N7PGX2-F1
#
_entry.id   AF-A0A1N7PGX2-F1
#
_cell.length_a   1.000
_cell.length_b   1.000
_cell.length_c   1.000
_cell.angle_alpha   90.00
_cell.angle_beta   90.00
_cell.angle_gamma   90.00
#
_symmetry.space_group_name_H-M   'P 1'
#
loop_
_entity.id
_entity.type
_entity.pdbx_description
1 polymer ?
#
loop_
_entity_poly.entity_id
_entity_poly.type
_entity_poly.pdbx_seq_one_letter_code
_entity_poly.pdbx_strand_id
1 'polypeptide(L)'
;MKRWVGYWLMFCFGLPIIVATGYVLLHQRLLDTPDYYPYWLAESYFYPALPAIALLTWKVHWGKRNPFAYFMFTLSLITGVLYLGTGDIRENLGNPVQEQIHPLGVVDREVVTREGRFEVPYFPLDRSRLLKEIQSGGTVDVTRVEGKGLILSFSDGIYRSYSLLDRVLDLALRVLSVAIFVVFFYVVMTVWWRDLEVTDGQIRVFHWRRVKTIPLSQVIQLQLDSWGEEIQVETEEVIHTFPYDSKTAGDLAAAAKEAGLTPIRNGRRWLRTTQFREIRMEESRLVMDDGEEVRVPYDCVAALLWDPVIQITMLDETDFVITDERYTDRAWFDELSHKVKEAWIRDGQSYTVDVDPRNQRVALTLDEWME
;
A
#
# COMPACT_ATOMS: atom_id res chain seq x y z
N MET A 1 -14.92 -18.79 -3.10
CA MET A 1 -14.75 -17.51 -2.35
C MET A 1 -13.87 -16.47 -3.04
N LYS A 2 -12.79 -16.84 -3.77
CA LYS A 2 -11.87 -15.89 -4.45
C LYS A 2 -12.51 -14.96 -5.50
N ARG A 3 -13.56 -15.42 -6.19
CA ARG A 3 -14.35 -14.59 -7.11
C ARG A 3 -14.94 -13.36 -6.41
N TRP A 4 -15.37 -13.51 -5.16
CA TRP A 4 -15.98 -12.43 -4.39
C TRP A 4 -14.95 -11.39 -3.92
N VAL A 5 -13.74 -11.76 -3.50
CA VAL A 5 -12.73 -10.79 -3.02
C VAL A 5 -12.27 -9.85 -4.14
N GLY A 6 -12.12 -10.36 -5.37
CA GLY A 6 -11.83 -9.54 -6.55
C GLY A 6 -12.97 -8.59 -6.92
N TYR A 7 -14.23 -9.04 -6.85
CA TYR A 7 -15.37 -8.14 -6.98
C TYR A 7 -15.42 -7.13 -5.83
N TRP A 8 -15.17 -7.55 -4.59
CA TRP A 8 -15.18 -6.68 -3.40
C TRP A 8 -14.13 -5.59 -3.46
N LEU A 9 -12.91 -5.86 -3.94
CA LEU A 9 -11.88 -4.83 -4.09
C LEU A 9 -12.14 -3.93 -5.30
N MET A 10 -12.66 -4.49 -6.39
CA MET A 10 -13.23 -3.70 -7.47
C MET A 10 -14.37 -2.81 -6.98
N PHE A 11 -15.17 -3.24 -5.99
CA PHE A 11 -16.17 -2.40 -5.33
C PHE A 11 -15.54 -1.40 -4.36
N CYS A 12 -14.65 -1.77 -3.45
CA CYS A 12 -14.06 -0.85 -2.46
C CYS A 12 -13.26 0.29 -3.10
N PHE A 13 -12.64 0.06 -4.26
CA PHE A 13 -11.86 1.08 -4.97
C PHE A 13 -12.53 1.61 -6.23
N GLY A 14 -13.35 0.81 -6.91
CA GLY A 14 -14.21 1.27 -8.02
C GLY A 14 -15.40 2.09 -7.54
N LEU A 15 -15.91 1.88 -6.32
CA LEU A 15 -16.95 2.73 -5.74
C LEU A 15 -16.46 4.17 -5.56
N PRO A 16 -15.28 4.47 -5.00
CA PRO A 16 -14.70 5.82 -5.05
C PRO A 16 -14.65 6.41 -6.46
N ILE A 17 -14.29 5.63 -7.48
CA ILE A 17 -14.25 6.07 -8.87
C ILE A 17 -15.66 6.37 -9.41
N ILE A 18 -16.64 5.50 -9.14
CA ILE A 18 -18.04 5.67 -9.54
C ILE A 18 -18.69 6.82 -8.79
N VAL A 19 -18.40 6.98 -7.50
CA VAL A 19 -18.88 8.09 -6.67
C VAL A 19 -18.24 9.39 -7.14
N ALA A 20 -16.93 9.43 -7.43
CA ALA A 20 -16.28 10.59 -8.02
C ALA A 20 -16.87 10.93 -9.39
N THR A 21 -17.10 9.94 -10.26
CA THR A 21 -17.69 10.16 -11.59
C THR A 21 -19.16 10.59 -11.51
N GLY A 22 -19.95 9.98 -10.63
CA GLY A 22 -21.32 10.36 -10.34
C GLY A 22 -21.40 11.74 -9.69
N TYR A 23 -20.41 12.06 -8.86
CA TYR A 23 -20.21 13.38 -8.28
C TYR A 23 -19.95 14.42 -9.38
N VAL A 24 -19.12 14.15 -10.40
CA VAL A 24 -18.95 15.03 -11.57
C VAL A 24 -20.28 15.28 -12.29
N LEU A 25 -21.06 14.22 -12.52
CA LEU A 25 -22.34 14.32 -13.23
C LEU A 25 -23.41 15.06 -12.41
N LEU A 26 -23.45 14.85 -11.10
CA LEU A 26 -24.32 15.63 -10.20
C LEU A 26 -23.85 17.07 -10.11
N HIS A 27 -22.54 17.32 -10.07
CA HIS A 27 -21.98 18.68 -9.99
C HIS A 27 -22.47 19.54 -11.13
N GLN A 28 -22.34 19.03 -12.35
CA GLN A 28 -22.76 19.69 -13.57
C GLN A 28 -24.26 20.00 -13.60
N ARG A 29 -25.08 19.24 -12.88
CA ARG A 29 -26.53 19.47 -12.75
C ARG A 29 -26.88 20.40 -11.60
N LEU A 30 -26.18 20.29 -10.48
CA LEU A 30 -26.49 21.00 -9.24
C LEU A 30 -25.92 22.42 -9.18
N LEU A 31 -24.87 22.73 -9.95
CA LEU A 31 -24.34 24.08 -10.15
C LEU A 31 -25.43 25.13 -10.45
N ASP A 32 -26.53 24.66 -11.04
CA ASP A 32 -27.62 25.48 -11.52
C ASP A 32 -28.87 25.43 -10.61
N THR A 33 -28.80 24.81 -9.42
CA THR A 33 -29.99 24.55 -8.56
C THR A 33 -29.88 25.18 -7.17
N PRO A 34 -31.00 25.46 -6.48
CA PRO A 34 -31.00 25.88 -5.07
C PRO A 34 -30.39 24.84 -4.12
N ASP A 35 -30.27 23.59 -4.55
CA ASP A 35 -29.60 22.51 -3.82
C ASP A 35 -28.06 22.55 -3.93
N TYR A 36 -27.51 23.55 -4.64
CA TYR A 36 -26.06 23.71 -4.82
C TYR A 36 -25.31 23.91 -3.49
N TYR A 37 -25.88 24.65 -2.55
CA TYR A 37 -25.22 24.97 -1.28
C TYR A 37 -24.87 23.75 -0.42
N PRO A 38 -25.81 22.85 -0.05
CA PRO A 38 -25.48 21.65 0.71
C PRO A 38 -24.53 20.72 -0.05
N TYR A 39 -24.57 20.75 -1.39
CA TYR A 39 -23.70 19.96 -2.24
C TYR A 39 -22.26 20.50 -2.34
N TRP A 40 -22.10 21.82 -2.42
CA TRP A 40 -20.82 22.51 -2.40
C TRP A 40 -20.07 22.31 -1.07
N LEU A 41 -20.81 22.34 0.04
CA LEU A 41 -20.25 22.00 1.35
C LEU A 41 -19.64 20.60 1.35
N ALA A 42 -20.33 19.61 0.77
CA ALA A 42 -19.82 18.25 0.67
C ALA A 42 -18.57 18.15 -0.25
N GLU A 43 -18.50 18.92 -1.34
CA GLU A 43 -17.36 18.95 -2.27
C GLU A 43 -16.02 19.28 -1.59
N SER A 44 -16.04 20.33 -0.78
CA SER A 44 -14.83 20.91 -0.15
C SER A 44 -14.14 19.91 0.78
N TYR A 45 -14.88 18.93 1.30
CA TYR A 45 -14.34 17.84 2.11
C TYR A 45 -14.05 16.58 1.31
N PHE A 46 -14.82 16.31 0.25
CA PHE A 46 -14.70 15.08 -0.52
C PHE A 46 -13.34 14.95 -1.22
N TYR A 47 -12.84 16.04 -1.82
CA TYR A 47 -11.55 16.06 -2.53
C TYR A 47 -10.30 15.82 -1.66
N PRO A 48 -10.15 16.47 -0.48
CA PRO A 48 -9.00 16.20 0.41
C PRO A 48 -9.17 14.90 1.22
N ALA A 49 -10.39 14.45 1.49
CA ALA A 49 -10.64 13.25 2.28
C ALA A 49 -10.36 11.95 1.50
N LEU A 50 -10.62 11.90 0.19
CA LEU A 50 -10.37 10.71 -0.62
C LEU A 50 -8.89 10.26 -0.60
N PRO A 51 -7.90 11.14 -0.79
CA PRO A 51 -6.48 10.82 -0.63
C PRO A 51 -6.12 10.40 0.80
N ALA A 52 -6.67 11.08 1.82
CA ALA A 52 -6.41 10.75 3.23
C ALA A 52 -6.97 9.37 3.59
N ILE A 53 -8.16 9.03 3.11
CA ILE A 53 -8.79 7.73 3.28
C ILE A 53 -8.04 6.68 2.47
N ALA A 54 -7.55 6.98 1.27
CA ALA A 54 -6.70 6.08 0.51
C ALA A 54 -5.37 5.78 1.24
N LEU A 55 -4.73 6.79 1.84
CA LEU A 55 -3.51 6.65 2.63
C LEU A 55 -3.74 5.91 3.96
N LEU A 56 -4.84 6.19 4.65
CA LEU A 56 -5.23 5.46 5.87
C LEU A 56 -5.59 4.01 5.54
N THR A 57 -6.34 3.79 4.47
CA THR A 57 -6.67 2.44 3.99
C THR A 57 -5.40 1.69 3.59
N TRP A 58 -4.43 2.36 2.95
CA TRP A 58 -3.10 1.81 2.62
C TRP A 58 -2.31 1.40 3.88
N LYS A 59 -2.25 2.25 4.90
CA LYS A 59 -1.59 1.94 6.18
C LYS A 59 -2.26 0.77 6.91
N VAL A 60 -3.58 0.64 6.84
CA VAL A 60 -4.32 -0.49 7.44
C VAL A 60 -4.30 -1.73 6.54
N HIS A 61 -4.03 -1.59 5.24
CA HIS A 61 -3.91 -2.70 4.27
C HIS A 61 -2.69 -3.57 4.53
N TRP A 62 -1.66 -3.03 5.17
CA TRP A 62 -0.46 -3.78 5.54
C TRP A 62 -0.72 -4.94 6.52
N GLY A 63 -1.90 -5.04 7.15
CA GLY A 63 -2.06 -5.96 8.29
C GLY A 63 -3.31 -6.81 8.44
N LYS A 64 -4.39 -6.75 7.62
CA LYS A 64 -5.59 -7.59 7.91
C LYS A 64 -6.34 -8.16 6.71
N ARG A 65 -6.94 -9.33 6.98
CA ARG A 65 -7.61 -10.26 6.04
C ARG A 65 -9.08 -9.97 5.69
N ASN A 66 -9.78 -9.04 6.37
CA ASN A 66 -11.25 -8.96 6.27
C ASN A 66 -11.78 -7.75 5.44
N PRO A 67 -12.04 -7.92 4.13
CA PRO A 67 -12.48 -6.85 3.22
C PRO A 67 -13.82 -6.19 3.63
N PHE A 68 -14.70 -6.89 4.34
CA PHE A 68 -15.97 -6.32 4.79
C PHE A 68 -15.77 -5.30 5.91
N ALA A 69 -14.88 -5.58 6.85
CA ALA A 69 -14.52 -4.65 7.92
C ALA A 69 -13.85 -3.38 7.35
N TYR A 70 -13.04 -3.52 6.30
CA TYR A 70 -12.46 -2.39 5.58
C TYR A 70 -13.52 -1.54 4.89
N PHE A 71 -14.44 -2.16 4.15
CA PHE A 71 -15.54 -1.43 3.50
C PHE A 71 -16.33 -0.61 4.53
N MET A 72 -16.71 -1.23 5.65
CA MET A 72 -17.44 -0.55 6.72
C MET A 72 -16.61 0.57 7.37
N PHE A 73 -15.31 0.37 7.55
CA PHE A 73 -14.40 1.38 8.10
C PHE A 73 -14.22 2.58 7.14
N THR A 74 -13.92 2.32 5.87
CA THR A 74 -13.81 3.34 4.82
C THR A 74 -15.13 4.12 4.68
N LEU A 75 -16.27 3.41 4.65
CA LEU A 75 -17.58 4.05 4.60
C LEU A 75 -17.85 4.90 5.84
N SER A 76 -17.49 4.42 7.03
CA SER A 76 -17.63 5.18 8.29
C SER A 76 -16.76 6.44 8.32
N LEU A 77 -15.54 6.39 7.77
CA LEU A 77 -14.65 7.53 7.65
C LEU A 77 -15.19 8.57 6.67
N ILE A 78 -15.64 8.14 5.47
CA ILE A 78 -16.27 9.03 4.50
C ILE A 78 -17.50 9.69 5.14
N THR A 79 -18.34 8.91 5.80
CA THR A 79 -19.57 9.40 6.44
C THR A 79 -19.28 10.37 7.58
N GLY A 80 -18.31 10.06 8.44
CA GLY A 80 -17.90 10.91 9.56
C GLY A 80 -17.31 12.24 9.10
N VAL A 81 -16.47 12.23 8.06
CA VAL A 81 -15.91 13.45 7.47
C VAL A 81 -17.00 14.31 6.82
N LEU A 82 -17.91 13.70 6.07
CA LEU A 82 -19.05 14.41 5.49
C LEU A 82 -19.97 14.99 6.56
N TYR A 83 -20.24 14.25 7.63
CA TYR A 83 -21.09 14.70 8.73
C TYR A 83 -20.47 15.86 9.51
N LEU A 84 -19.20 15.72 9.94
CA LEU A 84 -18.50 16.79 10.66
C LEU A 84 -18.34 18.04 9.80
N GLY A 85 -17.97 17.88 8.53
CA GLY A 85 -17.80 19.01 7.61
C GLY A 85 -19.12 19.73 7.29
N THR A 86 -20.22 19.00 7.11
CA THR A 86 -21.54 19.63 6.84
C THR A 86 -22.18 20.23 8.09
N GLY A 87 -21.97 19.63 9.27
CA GLY A 87 -22.45 20.14 10.55
C GLY A 87 -21.74 21.42 10.98
N ASP A 88 -20.41 21.38 11.10
CA ASP A 88 -19.60 22.53 11.53
C ASP A 88 -19.78 23.73 10.60
N ILE A 89 -19.90 23.51 9.29
CA ILE A 89 -20.11 24.63 8.37
C ILE A 89 -21.54 25.18 8.47
N ARG A 90 -22.58 24.36 8.62
CA ARG A 90 -23.94 24.89 8.81
C ARG A 90 -24.06 25.71 10.08
N GLU A 91 -23.39 25.31 11.15
CA GLU A 91 -23.33 26.09 12.39
C GLU A 91 -22.56 27.42 12.22
N ASN A 92 -21.48 27.43 11.43
CA ASN A 92 -20.61 28.61 11.27
C ASN A 92 -21.03 29.59 10.14
N LEU A 93 -21.57 29.07 9.03
CA LEU A 93 -22.06 29.85 7.90
C LEU A 93 -23.55 30.17 8.01
N GLY A 94 -24.38 29.36 8.69
CA GLY A 94 -25.81 29.64 8.86
C GLY A 94 -26.70 28.96 7.81
N ASN A 95 -28.02 29.05 8.00
CA ASN A 95 -28.99 28.34 7.17
C ASN A 95 -29.31 29.09 5.87
N PRO A 96 -29.53 28.37 4.75
CA PRO A 96 -30.03 28.98 3.53
C PRO A 96 -31.51 29.33 3.68
N VAL A 97 -31.89 30.52 3.21
CA VAL A 97 -33.26 31.04 3.17
C VAL A 97 -33.56 31.52 1.76
N GLN A 98 -34.75 31.19 1.25
CA GLN A 98 -35.25 31.74 -0.01
C GLN A 98 -35.94 33.07 0.25
N GLU A 99 -35.52 34.12 -0.45
CA GLU A 99 -36.08 35.46 -0.31
C GLU A 99 -36.05 36.22 -1.63
N GLN A 100 -37.00 37.15 -1.80
CA GLN A 100 -36.99 38.10 -2.90
C GLN A 100 -36.16 39.33 -2.51
N ILE A 101 -35.15 39.62 -3.33
CA ILE A 101 -34.33 40.83 -3.18
C ILE A 101 -34.68 41.86 -4.25
N HIS A 102 -34.50 43.14 -3.91
CA HIS A 102 -34.65 44.24 -4.85
C HIS A 102 -33.25 44.73 -5.24
N PRO A 103 -32.68 44.25 -6.36
CA PRO A 103 -31.36 44.67 -6.77
C PRO A 103 -31.37 46.16 -7.15
N LEU A 104 -30.40 46.89 -6.63
CA LEU A 104 -30.15 48.31 -6.91
C LEU A 104 -28.87 48.53 -7.71
N GLY A 105 -27.93 47.58 -7.66
CA GLY A 105 -26.66 47.65 -8.37
C GLY A 105 -25.83 46.38 -8.26
N VAL A 106 -24.83 46.24 -9.13
CA VAL A 106 -23.84 45.15 -9.10
C VAL A 106 -22.45 45.74 -9.12
N VAL A 107 -21.60 45.37 -8.16
CA VAL A 107 -20.20 45.80 -8.07
C VAL A 107 -19.33 44.56 -7.89
N ASP A 108 -18.49 44.25 -8.88
CA ASP A 108 -17.64 43.07 -8.91
C ASP A 108 -18.38 41.74 -8.59
N ARG A 109 -18.21 41.21 -7.38
CA ARG A 109 -18.86 39.98 -6.89
C ARG A 109 -20.02 40.26 -5.93
N GLU A 110 -20.38 41.51 -5.72
CA GLU A 110 -21.44 41.92 -4.80
C GLU A 110 -22.69 42.41 -5.56
N VAL A 111 -23.86 41.99 -5.07
CA VAL A 111 -25.15 42.55 -5.45
C VAL A 111 -25.59 43.51 -4.35
N VAL A 112 -25.71 44.78 -4.70
CA VAL A 112 -26.27 45.81 -3.83
C VAL A 112 -27.78 45.78 -4.01
N THR A 113 -28.51 45.58 -2.93
CA THR A 113 -29.96 45.47 -2.89
C THR A 113 -30.54 46.51 -1.93
N ARG A 114 -31.85 46.68 -1.92
CA ARG A 114 -32.53 47.53 -0.95
C ARG A 114 -32.41 46.99 0.48
N GLU A 115 -32.28 45.66 0.60
CA GLU A 115 -32.20 44.91 1.85
C GLU A 115 -30.78 44.87 2.44
N GLY A 116 -29.75 45.17 1.63
CA GLY A 116 -28.36 45.15 2.04
C GLY A 116 -27.38 44.88 0.90
N ARG A 117 -26.12 44.62 1.24
CA ARG A 117 -25.10 44.17 0.29
C ARG A 117 -24.86 42.69 0.47
N PHE A 118 -24.82 41.98 -0.65
CA PHE A 118 -24.63 40.54 -0.66
C PHE A 118 -23.47 40.13 -1.56
N GLU A 119 -22.50 39.39 -1.03
CA GLU A 119 -21.44 38.76 -1.80
C GLU A 119 -21.96 37.49 -2.49
N VAL A 120 -21.54 37.27 -3.74
CA VAL A 120 -21.82 36.08 -4.53
C VAL A 120 -20.51 35.29 -4.66
N PRO A 121 -20.25 34.31 -3.78
CA PRO A 121 -18.96 33.63 -3.68
C PRO A 121 -18.66 32.75 -4.91
N TYR A 122 -19.69 32.18 -5.53
CA TYR A 122 -19.57 31.34 -6.72
C TYR A 122 -20.29 32.00 -7.89
N PHE A 123 -19.46 32.59 -8.76
CA PHE A 123 -19.86 33.13 -10.05
C PHE A 123 -20.04 31.93 -11.03
N PRO A 124 -21.00 32.00 -11.98
CA PRO A 124 -21.24 33.27 -12.65
C PRO A 124 -22.69 33.75 -12.85
N LEU A 125 -22.81 35.06 -12.62
CA LEU A 125 -24.00 35.89 -12.77
C LEU A 125 -24.02 36.53 -14.17
N ASP A 126 -25.14 36.49 -14.88
CA ASP A 126 -25.33 37.32 -16.07
C ASP A 126 -25.63 38.76 -15.64
N ARG A 127 -24.56 39.55 -15.44
CA ARG A 127 -24.65 40.98 -15.06
C ARG A 127 -25.59 41.76 -15.98
N SER A 128 -25.63 41.41 -17.27
CA SER A 128 -26.45 42.07 -18.29
C SER A 128 -27.94 41.94 -17.99
N ARG A 129 -28.37 40.78 -17.47
CA ARG A 129 -29.76 40.52 -17.13
C ARG A 129 -30.13 41.05 -15.76
N LEU A 130 -29.23 40.97 -14.79
CA LEU A 130 -29.45 41.60 -13.49
C LEU A 130 -29.61 43.13 -13.64
N LEU A 131 -28.82 43.75 -14.53
CA LEU A 131 -28.92 45.17 -14.86
C LEU A 131 -30.25 45.53 -15.53
N LYS A 132 -30.84 44.65 -16.35
CA LYS A 132 -32.17 44.87 -16.93
C LYS A 132 -33.26 44.88 -15.85
N GLU A 133 -33.12 44.04 -14.84
CA GLU A 133 -34.09 43.93 -13.73
C GLU A 133 -33.96 45.07 -12.72
N ILE A 134 -32.73 45.57 -12.54
CA ILE A 134 -32.50 46.84 -11.85
C ILE A 134 -33.19 48.00 -12.60
N GLN A 135 -33.11 48.03 -13.93
CA GLN A 135 -33.70 49.08 -14.77
C GLN A 135 -35.24 49.03 -14.84
N SER A 136 -35.84 47.84 -14.78
CA SER A 136 -37.30 47.66 -14.71
C SER A 136 -37.86 47.88 -13.30
N GLY A 137 -37.01 47.92 -12.27
CA GLY A 137 -37.41 47.97 -10.86
C GLY A 137 -38.03 46.67 -10.36
N GLY A 138 -37.65 45.53 -10.97
CA GLY A 138 -38.16 44.20 -10.64
C GLY A 138 -37.54 43.59 -9.38
N THR A 139 -38.05 42.43 -8.99
CA THR A 139 -37.53 41.61 -7.88
C THR A 139 -36.85 40.35 -8.40
N VAL A 140 -35.90 39.83 -7.63
CA VAL A 140 -35.19 38.59 -7.99
C VAL A 140 -35.25 37.62 -6.83
N ASP A 141 -35.73 36.40 -7.10
CA ASP A 141 -35.77 35.31 -6.13
C ASP A 141 -34.36 34.72 -5.93
N VAL A 142 -33.81 34.82 -4.72
CA VAL A 142 -32.48 34.30 -4.38
C VAL A 142 -32.52 33.34 -3.20
N THR A 143 -31.58 32.41 -3.19
CA THR A 143 -31.24 31.65 -1.98
C THR A 143 -30.06 32.35 -1.32
N ARG A 144 -30.27 32.91 -0.14
CA ARG A 144 -29.24 33.61 0.64
C ARG A 144 -28.92 32.88 1.93
N VAL A 145 -27.75 33.14 2.51
CA VAL A 145 -27.39 32.65 3.84
C VAL A 145 -27.83 33.67 4.88
N GLU A 146 -28.61 33.23 5.86
CA GLU A 146 -29.09 34.10 6.93
C GLU A 146 -27.93 34.69 7.73
N GLY A 147 -27.95 36.01 7.97
CA GLY A 147 -26.97 36.71 8.81
C GLY A 147 -25.55 36.86 8.24
N LYS A 148 -25.24 36.35 7.02
CA LYS A 148 -23.87 36.39 6.45
C LYS A 148 -23.70 37.24 5.19
N GLY A 149 -24.77 37.84 4.66
CA GLY A 149 -24.66 38.67 3.46
C GLY A 149 -24.15 37.90 2.24
N LEU A 150 -24.50 36.62 2.10
CA LEU A 150 -24.08 35.77 0.98
C LEU A 150 -25.29 35.33 0.15
N ILE A 151 -25.24 35.50 -1.17
CA ILE A 151 -26.19 34.90 -2.12
C ILE A 151 -25.57 33.65 -2.72
N LEU A 152 -26.24 32.52 -2.55
CA LEU A 152 -25.79 31.20 -2.99
C LEU A 152 -26.22 30.87 -4.42
N SER A 153 -27.44 31.25 -4.78
CA SER A 153 -27.99 30.99 -6.12
C SER A 153 -29.19 31.89 -6.43
N PHE A 154 -29.45 32.08 -7.72
CA PHE A 154 -30.64 32.74 -8.25
C PHE A 154 -31.64 31.66 -8.68
N SER A 155 -32.91 31.83 -8.31
CA SER A 155 -33.94 30.81 -8.55
C SER A 155 -34.33 30.74 -10.03
N ASP A 156 -34.25 31.87 -10.74
CA ASP A 156 -34.48 31.94 -12.17
C ASP A 156 -33.20 31.62 -12.96
N GLY A 157 -33.29 30.63 -13.83
CA GLY A 157 -32.19 30.18 -14.68
C GLY A 157 -31.74 31.21 -15.73
N ILE A 158 -32.49 32.28 -15.89
CA ILE A 158 -32.18 33.40 -16.78
C ILE A 158 -30.93 34.18 -16.32
N TYR A 159 -30.64 34.24 -15.01
CA TYR A 159 -29.47 34.97 -14.48
C TYR A 159 -28.17 34.16 -14.49
N ARG A 160 -28.18 32.95 -15.04
CA ARG A 160 -27.02 32.05 -15.10
C ARG A 160 -26.09 32.44 -16.24
N SER A 161 -24.78 32.55 -16.00
CA SER A 161 -23.79 32.80 -17.06
C SER A 161 -22.66 31.78 -17.12
N TYR A 162 -22.85 30.55 -16.62
CA TYR A 162 -21.78 29.55 -16.59
C TYR A 162 -21.47 29.13 -18.01
N SER A 163 -20.41 29.73 -18.57
CA SER A 163 -20.11 29.65 -19.98
C SER A 163 -19.86 28.18 -20.34
N LEU A 164 -20.20 27.81 -21.58
CA LEU A 164 -20.03 26.44 -22.04
C LEU A 164 -18.56 26.00 -21.97
N LEU A 165 -17.63 26.97 -22.08
CA LEU A 165 -16.20 26.76 -21.95
C LEU A 165 -15.78 26.46 -20.51
N ASP A 166 -16.30 27.18 -19.52
CA ASP A 166 -16.00 26.91 -18.11
C ASP A 166 -16.57 25.55 -17.69
N ARG A 167 -17.81 25.22 -18.12
CA ARG A 167 -18.42 23.90 -17.93
C ARG A 167 -17.52 22.76 -18.44
N VAL A 168 -16.90 22.97 -19.61
CA VAL A 168 -16.02 21.99 -20.25
C VAL A 168 -14.66 21.91 -19.53
N LEU A 169 -14.09 23.04 -19.11
CA LEU A 169 -12.84 23.07 -18.33
C LEU A 169 -12.98 22.38 -16.98
N ASP A 170 -14.09 22.63 -16.28
CA ASP A 170 -14.40 21.99 -15.01
C ASP A 170 -14.63 20.49 -15.19
N LEU A 171 -15.34 20.09 -16.25
CA LEU A 171 -15.49 18.68 -16.61
C LEU A 171 -14.13 18.03 -16.91
N ALA A 172 -13.25 18.72 -17.65
CA ALA A 172 -11.94 18.21 -18.01
C ALA A 172 -11.02 18.02 -16.79
N LEU A 173 -10.96 19.00 -15.88
CA LEU A 173 -10.21 18.91 -14.63
C LEU A 173 -10.69 17.74 -13.77
N ARG A 174 -12.00 17.54 -13.69
CA ARG A 174 -12.59 16.45 -12.90
C ARG A 174 -12.35 15.07 -13.54
N VAL A 175 -12.46 14.95 -14.86
CA VAL A 175 -12.10 13.73 -15.60
C VAL A 175 -10.63 13.40 -15.41
N LEU A 176 -9.75 14.41 -15.40
CA LEU A 176 -8.34 14.25 -15.10
C LEU A 176 -8.11 13.74 -13.68
N SER A 177 -8.81 14.29 -12.67
CA SER A 177 -8.72 13.79 -11.29
C SER A 177 -9.16 12.32 -11.17
N VAL A 178 -10.23 11.92 -11.85
CA VAL A 178 -10.68 10.52 -11.90
C VAL A 178 -9.63 9.65 -12.59
N ALA A 179 -9.06 10.10 -13.72
CA ALA A 179 -8.04 9.37 -14.44
C ALA A 179 -6.76 9.15 -13.60
N ILE A 180 -6.31 10.19 -12.89
CA ILE A 180 -5.17 10.10 -11.95
C ILE A 180 -5.47 9.05 -10.87
N PHE A 181 -6.68 9.05 -10.32
CA PHE A 181 -7.08 8.08 -9.30
C PHE A 181 -7.15 6.65 -9.86
N VAL A 182 -7.66 6.46 -11.08
CA VAL A 182 -7.70 5.16 -11.77
C VAL A 182 -6.29 4.63 -12.03
N VAL A 183 -5.37 5.49 -12.47
CA VAL A 183 -3.97 5.11 -12.69
C VAL A 183 -3.28 4.75 -11.38
N PHE A 184 -3.44 5.57 -10.34
CA PHE A 184 -2.92 5.28 -9.00
C PHE A 184 -3.47 3.93 -8.49
N PHE A 185 -4.78 3.71 -8.61
CA PHE A 185 -5.42 2.45 -8.25
C PHE A 185 -4.83 1.27 -9.03
N TYR A 186 -4.68 1.40 -10.35
CA TYR A 186 -4.11 0.35 -11.18
C TYR A 186 -2.67 0.01 -10.79
N VAL A 187 -1.83 1.01 -10.53
CA VAL A 187 -0.43 0.82 -10.11
C VAL A 187 -0.38 0.15 -8.74
N VAL A 188 -1.17 0.62 -7.78
CA VAL A 188 -1.28 0.01 -6.44
C VAL A 188 -1.74 -1.44 -6.58
N MET A 189 -2.81 -1.74 -7.31
CA MET A 189 -3.28 -3.12 -7.46
C MET A 189 -2.28 -4.03 -8.19
N THR A 190 -1.57 -3.51 -9.20
CA THR A 190 -0.62 -4.31 -9.98
C THR A 190 0.64 -4.66 -9.17
N VAL A 191 1.11 -3.73 -8.35
CA VAL A 191 2.32 -3.92 -7.53
C VAL A 191 2.00 -4.70 -6.25
N TRP A 192 0.82 -4.46 -5.65
CA TRP A 192 0.49 -4.90 -4.29
C TRP A 192 -0.41 -6.15 -4.22
N TRP A 193 -1.11 -6.51 -5.30
CA TRP A 193 -1.87 -7.77 -5.30
C TRP A 193 -0.93 -8.95 -5.54
N ARG A 194 -0.54 -9.58 -4.44
CA ARG A 194 0.22 -10.83 -4.44
C ARG A 194 -0.42 -11.77 -3.43
N ASP A 195 -0.92 -12.89 -3.91
CA ASP A 195 -1.44 -13.96 -3.05
C ASP A 195 -0.61 -15.21 -3.27
N LEU A 196 -0.49 -16.01 -2.22
CA LEU A 196 0.32 -17.22 -2.20
C LEU A 196 -0.57 -18.39 -1.82
N GLU A 197 -0.59 -19.42 -2.65
CA GLU A 197 -1.26 -20.68 -2.34
C GLU A 197 -0.30 -21.82 -2.58
N VAL A 198 -0.32 -22.79 -1.67
CA VAL A 198 0.40 -24.05 -1.83
C VAL A 198 -0.58 -25.06 -2.40
N THR A 199 -0.21 -25.72 -3.50
CA THR A 199 -1.02 -26.77 -4.15
C THR A 199 -0.08 -27.92 -4.49
N ASP A 200 -0.46 -29.17 -4.23
CA ASP A 200 0.29 -30.42 -4.50
C ASP A 200 1.64 -30.26 -5.24
N GLY A 201 2.73 -30.05 -4.49
CA GLY A 201 4.09 -29.97 -5.05
C GLY A 201 4.50 -28.62 -5.68
N GLN A 202 3.67 -27.58 -5.58
CA GLN A 202 3.88 -26.28 -6.24
C GLN A 202 3.41 -25.11 -5.38
N ILE A 203 4.14 -24.01 -5.45
CA ILE A 203 3.74 -22.71 -4.91
C ILE A 203 3.14 -21.88 -6.05
N ARG A 204 1.89 -21.48 -5.91
CA ARG A 204 1.21 -20.59 -6.85
C ARG A 204 1.25 -19.17 -6.31
N VAL A 205 1.99 -18.33 -7.03
CA VAL A 205 2.06 -16.90 -6.80
C VAL A 205 1.06 -16.22 -7.72
N PHE A 206 -0.03 -15.74 -7.14
CA PHE A 206 -1.05 -14.98 -7.87
C PHE A 206 -0.67 -13.51 -7.89
N HIS A 207 -0.43 -12.97 -9.07
CA HIS A 207 -0.35 -11.54 -9.33
C HIS A 207 -1.69 -11.03 -9.86
N TRP A 208 -1.87 -9.71 -9.91
CA TRP A 208 -3.02 -9.13 -10.61
C TRP A 208 -3.05 -9.60 -12.08
N ARG A 209 -4.08 -10.37 -12.45
CA ARG A 209 -4.30 -10.96 -13.79
C ARG A 209 -3.24 -11.98 -14.28
N ARG A 210 -2.27 -12.37 -13.45
CA ARG A 210 -1.22 -13.32 -13.83
C ARG A 210 -1.03 -14.35 -12.73
N VAL A 211 -0.74 -15.59 -13.10
CA VAL A 211 -0.38 -16.64 -12.15
C VAL A 211 1.01 -17.11 -12.52
N LYS A 212 1.95 -17.00 -11.57
CA LYS A 212 3.26 -17.64 -11.68
C LYS A 212 3.20 -18.91 -10.82
N THR A 213 3.58 -20.03 -11.41
CA THR A 213 3.66 -21.30 -10.69
C THR A 213 5.12 -21.60 -10.49
N ILE A 214 5.51 -21.80 -9.25
CA ILE A 214 6.87 -22.14 -8.83
C ILE A 214 6.80 -23.58 -8.33
N PRO A 215 7.33 -24.57 -9.06
CA PRO A 215 7.50 -25.91 -8.56
C PRO A 215 8.25 -25.87 -7.23
N LEU A 216 7.78 -26.62 -6.22
CA LEU A 216 8.50 -26.67 -4.94
C LEU A 216 9.93 -27.12 -5.14
N SER A 217 10.23 -27.96 -6.14
CA SER A 217 11.59 -28.38 -6.50
C SER A 217 12.55 -27.24 -6.87
N GLN A 218 12.04 -26.09 -7.33
CA GLN A 218 12.85 -24.91 -7.69
C GLN A 218 13.05 -23.95 -6.52
N VAL A 219 12.40 -24.21 -5.37
CA VAL A 219 12.55 -23.39 -4.17
C VAL A 219 13.84 -23.79 -3.47
N ILE A 220 14.75 -22.82 -3.36
CA ILE A 220 16.00 -22.93 -2.62
C ILE A 220 15.75 -22.66 -1.15
N GLN A 221 14.97 -21.60 -0.88
CA GLN A 221 14.77 -21.10 0.47
C GLN A 221 13.34 -20.62 0.69
N LEU A 222 12.83 -20.88 1.90
CA LEU A 222 11.62 -20.27 2.43
C LEU A 222 11.96 -19.61 3.77
N GLN A 223 11.53 -18.36 3.94
CA GLN A 223 11.57 -17.67 5.23
C GLN A 223 10.15 -17.38 5.68
N LEU A 224 9.83 -17.75 6.92
CA LEU A 224 8.54 -17.60 7.58
C LEU A 224 8.76 -16.75 8.83
N ASP A 225 8.87 -15.44 8.66
CA ASP A 225 9.16 -14.52 9.75
C ASP A 225 7.87 -13.88 10.30
N SER A 226 7.37 -14.43 11.40
CA SER A 226 6.18 -13.91 12.07
C SER A 226 6.42 -12.58 12.80
N TRP A 227 7.68 -12.17 13.00
CA TRP A 227 8.06 -10.95 13.71
C TRP A 227 8.27 -9.80 12.73
N GLY A 228 8.91 -10.10 11.60
CA GLY A 228 8.98 -9.20 10.45
C GLY A 228 7.67 -9.08 9.66
N GLU A 229 6.64 -9.86 10.02
CA GLU A 229 5.37 -9.97 9.30
C GLU A 229 5.53 -10.32 7.80
N GLU A 230 6.54 -11.13 7.46
CA GLU A 230 6.85 -11.52 6.08
C GLU A 230 7.02 -13.03 5.86
N ILE A 231 6.62 -13.49 4.67
CA ILE A 231 6.94 -14.78 4.07
C ILE A 231 7.81 -14.49 2.83
N GLN A 232 8.96 -15.12 2.71
CA GLN A 232 9.81 -15.02 1.53
C GLN A 232 10.00 -16.39 0.90
N VAL A 233 9.88 -16.43 -0.43
CA VAL A 233 10.11 -17.62 -1.27
C VAL A 233 11.19 -17.29 -2.26
N GLU A 234 12.32 -17.97 -2.15
CA GLU A 234 13.51 -17.73 -2.95
C GLU A 234 13.76 -18.90 -3.91
N THR A 235 14.07 -18.51 -5.14
CA THR A 235 14.39 -19.37 -6.29
C THR A 235 15.66 -18.83 -6.93
N GLU A 236 16.31 -19.61 -7.81
CA GLU A 236 17.52 -19.16 -8.53
C GLU A 236 17.33 -17.84 -9.28
N GLU A 237 16.12 -17.56 -9.76
CA GLU A 237 15.86 -16.39 -10.60
C GLU A 237 15.39 -15.16 -9.79
N VAL A 238 14.62 -15.36 -8.72
CA VAL A 238 13.85 -14.28 -8.07
C VAL A 238 13.55 -14.61 -6.60
N ILE A 239 13.59 -13.58 -5.75
CA ILE A 239 13.04 -13.57 -4.39
C ILE A 239 11.63 -13.00 -4.41
N HIS A 240 10.68 -13.76 -3.88
CA HIS A 240 9.27 -13.38 -3.77
C HIS A 240 8.86 -13.14 -2.30
N THR A 241 8.54 -11.90 -1.94
CA THR A 241 8.10 -11.51 -0.59
C THR A 241 6.59 -11.31 -0.51
N PHE A 242 5.99 -11.79 0.59
CA PHE A 242 4.55 -11.78 0.89
C PHE A 242 4.32 -11.41 2.36
N PRO A 243 3.15 -10.87 2.73
CA PRO A 243 2.81 -10.67 4.13
C PRO A 243 2.68 -12.01 4.86
N TYR A 244 3.11 -12.04 6.13
CA TYR A 244 3.02 -13.24 6.94
C TYR A 244 1.57 -13.61 7.21
N ASP A 245 1.25 -14.86 6.96
CA ASP A 245 -0.01 -15.45 7.31
C ASP A 245 0.18 -16.80 7.98
N SER A 246 -0.42 -16.99 9.16
CA SER A 246 -0.23 -18.22 9.95
C SER A 246 -0.71 -19.48 9.24
N LYS A 247 -1.79 -19.39 8.43
CA LYS A 247 -2.29 -20.54 7.68
C LYS A 247 -1.36 -20.85 6.51
N THR A 248 -1.05 -19.85 5.68
CA THR A 248 -0.16 -20.02 4.53
C THR A 248 1.24 -20.43 4.95
N ALA A 249 1.77 -19.90 6.05
CA ALA A 249 3.04 -20.33 6.64
C ALA A 249 3.00 -21.79 7.09
N GLY A 250 1.90 -22.23 7.70
CA GLY A 250 1.69 -23.65 8.06
C GLY A 250 1.65 -24.56 6.83
N ASP A 251 0.91 -24.16 5.79
CA ASP A 251 0.79 -24.90 4.53
C ASP A 251 2.15 -24.97 3.80
N LEU A 252 2.91 -23.87 3.80
CA LEU A 252 4.28 -23.82 3.26
C LEU A 252 5.25 -24.69 4.04
N ALA A 253 5.21 -24.67 5.38
CA ALA A 253 6.06 -25.50 6.21
C ALA A 253 5.79 -26.99 5.99
N ALA A 254 4.50 -27.38 5.88
CA ALA A 254 4.12 -28.76 5.58
C ALA A 254 4.63 -29.18 4.20
N ALA A 255 4.42 -28.36 3.17
CA ALA A 255 4.87 -28.66 1.83
C ALA A 255 6.39 -28.59 1.66
N ALA A 256 7.08 -27.74 2.42
CA ALA A 256 8.53 -27.68 2.48
C ALA A 256 9.10 -28.99 3.02
N LYS A 257 8.51 -29.50 4.11
CA LYS A 257 8.86 -30.79 4.70
C LYS A 257 8.62 -31.96 3.73
N GLU A 258 7.47 -31.99 3.04
CA GLU A 258 7.17 -33.01 2.03
C GLU A 258 8.11 -32.95 0.83
N ALA A 259 8.51 -31.73 0.44
CA ALA A 259 9.48 -31.51 -0.64
C ALA A 259 10.94 -31.78 -0.21
N GLY A 260 11.20 -32.17 1.04
CA GLY A 260 12.54 -32.46 1.55
C GLY A 260 13.41 -31.22 1.81
N LEU A 261 12.83 -30.07 2.14
CA LEU A 261 13.60 -28.95 2.68
C LEU A 261 13.88 -29.17 4.18
N THR A 262 15.09 -28.81 4.61
CA THR A 262 15.53 -28.89 6.00
C THR A 262 15.09 -27.64 6.78
N PRO A 263 14.39 -27.78 7.91
CA PRO A 263 14.02 -26.66 8.76
C PRO A 263 15.23 -26.14 9.58
N ILE A 264 15.33 -24.82 9.69
CA ILE A 264 16.38 -24.08 10.40
C ILE A 264 15.71 -23.00 11.28
N ARG A 265 16.39 -22.55 12.35
CA ARG A 265 15.86 -21.55 13.30
C ARG A 265 14.47 -21.94 13.80
N ASN A 266 14.31 -23.19 14.24
CA ASN A 266 13.03 -23.76 14.71
C ASN A 266 11.88 -23.69 13.67
N GLY A 267 12.21 -23.85 12.38
CA GLY A 267 11.22 -23.86 11.29
C GLY A 267 10.81 -22.48 10.78
N ARG A 268 11.52 -21.42 11.19
CA ARG A 268 11.37 -20.07 10.61
C ARG A 268 12.07 -19.92 9.26
N ARG A 269 13.08 -20.73 8.97
CA ARG A 269 13.73 -20.80 7.66
C ARG A 269 13.74 -22.26 7.20
N TRP A 270 13.54 -22.51 5.93
CA TRP A 270 13.61 -23.83 5.32
C TRP A 270 14.51 -23.75 4.11
N LEU A 271 15.46 -24.67 3.99
CA LEU A 271 16.44 -24.68 2.91
C LEU A 271 16.42 -26.02 2.17
N ARG A 272 16.59 -25.99 0.86
CA ARG A 272 16.82 -27.20 0.07
C ARG A 272 18.09 -27.87 0.58
N THR A 273 18.05 -29.19 0.75
CA THR A 273 19.27 -29.95 0.99
C THR A 273 20.13 -29.93 -0.28
N THR A 274 21.17 -29.10 -0.32
CA THR A 274 22.21 -29.21 -1.36
C THR A 274 23.06 -30.43 -1.01
N GLN A 275 23.00 -31.46 -1.87
CA GLN A 275 23.78 -32.68 -1.69
C GLN A 275 25.10 -32.55 -2.45
N PHE A 276 26.12 -32.06 -1.74
CA PHE A 276 27.48 -32.12 -2.25
C PHE A 276 27.89 -33.59 -2.41
N ARG A 277 28.45 -33.94 -3.58
CA ARG A 277 29.06 -35.24 -3.84
C ARG A 277 30.13 -35.55 -2.80
N GLU A 278 30.96 -34.55 -2.53
CA GLU A 278 32.02 -34.60 -1.53
C GLU A 278 32.25 -33.20 -0.94
N ILE A 279 32.43 -33.13 0.37
CA ILE A 279 32.98 -31.96 1.06
C ILE A 279 34.30 -32.36 1.69
N ARG A 280 35.37 -31.64 1.36
CA ARG A 280 36.71 -31.88 1.87
C ARG A 280 37.24 -30.63 2.56
N MET A 281 37.66 -30.79 3.80
CA MET A 281 38.45 -29.77 4.48
C MET A 281 39.91 -29.92 4.08
N GLU A 282 40.42 -29.00 3.27
CA GLU A 282 41.85 -28.91 3.00
C GLU A 282 42.53 -28.02 4.05
N GLU A 283 43.84 -27.81 3.91
CA GLU A 283 44.64 -27.05 4.87
C GLU A 283 44.26 -25.56 4.90
N SER A 284 43.93 -24.97 3.75
CA SER A 284 43.64 -23.53 3.62
C SER A 284 42.24 -23.20 3.11
N ARG A 285 41.44 -24.20 2.75
CA ARG A 285 40.13 -24.00 2.13
C ARG A 285 39.20 -25.19 2.36
N LEU A 286 37.91 -24.92 2.32
CA LEU A 286 36.86 -25.91 2.17
C LEU A 286 36.58 -26.12 0.68
N VAL A 287 36.56 -27.37 0.24
CA VAL A 287 36.19 -27.74 -1.13
C VAL A 287 34.84 -28.44 -1.09
N MET A 288 33.88 -27.89 -1.82
CA MET A 288 32.51 -28.41 -1.94
C MET A 288 32.26 -28.77 -3.41
N ASP A 289 32.01 -30.05 -3.69
CA ASP A 289 31.74 -30.54 -5.06
C ASP A 289 30.25 -30.86 -5.22
N ASP A 290 29.55 -30.11 -6.08
CA ASP A 290 28.16 -30.36 -6.51
C ASP A 290 28.06 -30.57 -8.04
N GLY A 291 29.12 -31.09 -8.66
CA GLY A 291 29.27 -31.18 -10.11
C GLY A 291 30.16 -30.09 -10.70
N GLU A 292 30.30 -28.95 -10.00
CA GLU A 292 31.39 -27.98 -10.15
C GLU A 292 32.05 -27.76 -8.78
N GLU A 293 33.38 -27.58 -8.78
CA GLU A 293 34.17 -27.47 -7.55
C GLU A 293 34.13 -26.03 -7.02
N VAL A 294 33.41 -25.83 -5.92
CA VAL A 294 33.38 -24.55 -5.19
C VAL A 294 34.46 -24.58 -4.10
N ARG A 295 35.30 -23.53 -4.08
CA ARG A 295 36.40 -23.39 -3.13
C ARG A 295 36.13 -22.21 -2.22
N VAL A 296 36.07 -22.47 -0.93
CA VAL A 296 35.86 -21.47 0.12
C VAL A 296 37.15 -21.33 0.94
N PRO A 297 37.96 -20.28 0.70
CA PRO A 297 39.14 -19.99 1.50
C PRO A 297 38.75 -19.63 2.94
N TYR A 298 39.43 -20.19 3.94
CA TYR A 298 39.08 -19.95 5.34
C TYR A 298 39.31 -18.51 5.81
N ASP A 299 40.32 -17.84 5.24
CA ASP A 299 40.67 -16.44 5.47
C ASP A 299 39.61 -15.45 4.95
N CYS A 300 38.79 -15.88 3.99
CA CYS A 300 37.72 -15.07 3.43
C CYS A 300 36.35 -15.30 4.09
N VAL A 301 36.27 -16.15 5.12
CA VAL A 301 35.03 -16.39 5.88
C VAL A 301 34.80 -15.23 6.84
N ALA A 302 33.62 -14.62 6.79
CA ALA A 302 33.17 -13.58 7.71
C ALA A 302 32.42 -14.15 8.93
N ALA A 303 31.56 -15.14 8.68
CA ALA A 303 30.81 -15.80 9.74
C ALA A 303 30.64 -17.30 9.45
N LEU A 304 30.66 -18.10 10.50
CA LEU A 304 30.44 -19.53 10.47
C LEU A 304 29.42 -19.92 11.54
N LEU A 305 28.27 -20.46 11.15
CA LEU A 305 27.14 -20.74 12.02
C LEU A 305 26.70 -22.21 11.91
N TRP A 306 26.41 -22.85 13.03
CA TRP A 306 25.78 -24.17 13.11
C TRP A 306 24.43 -24.08 13.82
N ASP A 307 23.35 -24.40 13.11
CA ASP A 307 21.96 -24.47 13.60
C ASP A 307 21.01 -25.06 12.54
N PRO A 308 20.50 -26.29 12.68
CA PRO A 308 21.22 -27.58 12.74
C PRO A 308 22.01 -27.92 11.45
N VAL A 309 22.18 -26.95 10.55
CA VAL A 309 23.01 -26.99 9.34
C VAL A 309 24.20 -26.06 9.50
N ILE A 310 25.22 -26.18 8.66
CA ILE A 310 26.37 -25.26 8.66
C ILE A 310 26.13 -24.15 7.64
N GLN A 311 26.23 -22.91 8.07
CA GLN A 311 26.13 -21.71 7.25
C GLN A 311 27.48 -21.00 7.27
N ILE A 312 27.99 -20.66 6.09
CA ILE A 312 29.27 -19.97 5.91
C ILE A 312 28.96 -18.69 5.14
N THR A 313 29.23 -17.55 5.74
CA THR A 313 29.11 -16.25 5.07
C THR A 313 30.52 -15.74 4.80
N MET A 314 30.78 -15.35 3.56
CA MET A 314 32.06 -14.81 3.12
C MET A 314 32.14 -13.29 3.37
N LEU A 315 33.34 -12.72 3.33
CA LEU A 315 33.58 -11.27 3.42
C LEU A 315 32.90 -10.48 2.29
N ASP A 316 32.66 -11.10 1.14
CA ASP A 316 31.93 -10.52 0.01
C ASP A 316 30.40 -10.72 0.10
N GLU A 317 29.90 -11.12 1.27
CA GLU A 317 28.48 -11.43 1.55
C GLU A 317 27.94 -12.65 0.80
N THR A 318 28.79 -13.47 0.18
CA THR A 318 28.35 -14.74 -0.41
C THR A 318 28.02 -15.74 0.69
N ASP A 319 26.81 -16.31 0.65
CA ASP A 319 26.34 -17.31 1.61
C ASP A 319 26.42 -18.74 1.06
N PHE A 320 27.02 -19.65 1.82
CA PHE A 320 27.00 -21.09 1.60
C PHE A 320 26.26 -21.80 2.72
N VAL A 321 25.46 -22.79 2.37
CA VAL A 321 24.73 -23.60 3.35
C VAL A 321 24.99 -25.07 3.07
N ILE A 322 25.57 -25.75 4.05
CA ILE A 322 25.83 -27.18 4.05
C ILE A 322 24.75 -27.85 4.88
N THR A 323 23.88 -28.58 4.19
CA THR A 323 22.68 -29.23 4.75
C THR A 323 22.81 -30.75 4.82
N ASP A 324 23.91 -31.31 4.33
CA ASP A 324 24.14 -32.77 4.27
C ASP A 324 24.51 -33.32 5.65
N GLU A 325 23.70 -34.27 6.13
CA GLU A 325 23.84 -34.87 7.47
C GLU A 325 25.21 -35.51 7.74
N ARG A 326 25.95 -35.91 6.70
CA ARG A 326 27.32 -36.43 6.82
C ARG A 326 28.33 -35.40 7.31
N TYR A 327 28.01 -34.12 7.14
CA TYR A 327 28.92 -32.99 7.37
C TYR A 327 28.33 -31.95 8.33
N THR A 328 27.11 -32.14 8.84
CA THR A 328 26.46 -31.22 9.79
C THR A 328 26.53 -31.68 11.24
N ASP A 329 27.33 -32.71 11.54
CA ASP A 329 27.58 -33.11 12.92
C ASP A 329 28.51 -32.13 13.64
N ARG A 330 28.45 -32.17 14.99
CA ARG A 330 29.20 -31.24 15.83
C ARG A 330 30.71 -31.39 15.70
N ALA A 331 31.22 -32.61 15.55
CA ALA A 331 32.65 -32.85 15.46
C ALA A 331 33.21 -32.27 14.15
N TRP A 332 32.45 -32.43 13.06
CA TRP A 332 32.76 -31.83 11.78
C TRP A 332 32.75 -30.30 11.87
N PHE A 333 31.71 -29.70 12.46
CA PHE A 333 31.68 -28.24 12.66
C PHE A 333 32.84 -27.75 13.51
N ASP A 334 33.19 -28.45 14.59
CA ASP A 334 34.30 -28.09 15.47
C ASP A 334 35.63 -28.09 14.70
N GLU A 335 35.87 -29.06 13.80
CA GLU A 335 37.05 -29.10 12.94
C GLU A 335 37.10 -27.94 11.94
N LEU A 336 35.98 -27.65 11.25
CA LEU A 336 35.89 -26.50 10.33
C LEU A 336 36.14 -25.19 11.07
N SER A 337 35.50 -25.03 12.23
CA SER A 337 35.61 -23.86 13.07
C SER A 337 37.06 -23.63 13.55
N HIS A 338 37.79 -24.71 13.81
CA HIS A 338 39.19 -24.64 14.20
C HIS A 338 40.06 -24.09 13.06
N LYS A 339 39.88 -24.59 11.84
CA LYS A 339 40.62 -24.14 10.65
C LYS A 339 40.35 -22.66 10.32
N VAL A 340 39.09 -22.23 10.43
CA VAL A 340 38.71 -20.81 10.22
C VAL A 340 39.33 -19.92 11.29
N LYS A 341 39.26 -20.31 12.57
CA LYS A 341 39.91 -19.57 13.66
C LYS A 341 41.42 -19.46 13.45
N GLU A 342 42.08 -20.54 13.04
CA GLU A 342 43.53 -20.53 12.78
C GLU A 342 43.90 -19.55 11.66
N ALA A 343 43.09 -19.46 10.61
CA ALA A 343 43.27 -18.47 9.54
C ALA A 343 43.12 -17.04 10.08
N TRP A 344 42.02 -16.73 10.78
CA TRP A 344 41.82 -15.40 11.38
C TRP A 344 42.93 -15.02 12.35
N ILE A 345 43.36 -15.93 13.22
CA ILE A 345 44.46 -15.70 14.17
C ILE A 345 45.78 -15.41 13.44
N ARG A 346 46.09 -16.17 12.39
CA ARG A 346 47.29 -15.96 11.57
C ARG A 346 47.26 -14.58 10.90
N ASP A 347 46.09 -14.13 10.48
CA ASP A 347 45.90 -12.88 9.75
C ASP A 347 45.66 -11.68 10.70
N GLY A 348 45.70 -11.91 12.02
CA GLY A 348 45.59 -10.89 13.06
C GLY A 348 44.17 -10.37 13.29
N GLN A 349 43.15 -11.08 12.81
CA GLN A 349 41.74 -10.70 12.91
C GLN A 349 41.13 -11.14 14.25
N SER A 350 40.30 -10.26 14.83
CA SER A 350 39.54 -10.57 16.04
C SER A 350 38.17 -11.15 15.69
N TYR A 351 37.67 -12.06 16.53
CA TYR A 351 36.41 -12.75 16.31
C TYR A 351 35.67 -13.00 17.62
N THR A 352 34.36 -13.14 17.50
CA THR A 352 33.44 -13.47 18.58
C THR A 352 32.86 -14.87 18.38
N VAL A 353 32.54 -15.52 19.51
CA VAL A 353 31.88 -16.82 19.53
C VAL A 353 30.62 -16.70 20.38
N ASP A 354 29.47 -16.89 19.75
CA ASP A 354 28.16 -16.95 20.41
C ASP A 354 27.68 -18.41 20.47
N VAL A 355 27.41 -18.90 21.68
CA VAL A 355 26.96 -20.28 21.91
C VAL A 355 25.63 -20.22 22.63
N ASP A 356 24.57 -20.70 21.95
CA ASP A 356 23.25 -20.86 22.56
C ASP A 356 23.01 -22.35 22.88
N PRO A 357 23.20 -22.76 24.15
CA PRO A 357 23.01 -24.14 24.55
C PRO A 357 21.56 -24.61 24.52
N ARG A 358 20.57 -23.71 24.45
CA ARG A 358 19.15 -24.09 24.37
C ARG A 358 18.74 -24.52 22.97
N ASN A 359 19.33 -23.88 21.96
CA ASN A 359 19.05 -24.15 20.55
C ASN A 359 20.14 -25.00 19.87
N GLN A 360 21.14 -25.49 20.62
CA GLN A 360 22.33 -26.17 20.09
C GLN A 360 23.01 -25.37 18.96
N ARG A 361 23.01 -24.04 19.10
CA ARG A 361 23.55 -23.13 18.09
C ARG A 361 24.95 -22.68 18.47
N VAL A 362 25.86 -22.67 17.50
CA VAL A 362 27.20 -22.10 17.64
C VAL A 362 27.47 -21.16 16.48
N ALA A 363 27.79 -19.90 16.76
CA ALA A 363 28.15 -18.91 15.75
C ALA A 363 29.56 -18.38 16.03
N LEU A 364 30.36 -18.29 14.99
CA LEU A 364 31.62 -17.57 14.94
C LEU A 364 31.44 -16.39 13.99
N THR A 365 31.91 -15.21 14.38
CA THR A 365 31.76 -14.00 13.55
C THR A 365 33.00 -13.13 13.70
N LEU A 366 33.51 -12.61 12.59
CA LEU A 366 34.57 -11.59 12.60
C LEU A 366 34.05 -10.30 13.24
N ASP A 367 34.85 -9.70 14.12
CA ASP A 367 34.42 -8.53 14.89
C ASP A 367 34.21 -7.29 14.00
N GLU A 368 35.01 -7.13 12.95
CA GLU A 368 34.86 -6.07 11.94
C GLU A 368 33.54 -6.15 11.16
N TRP A 369 32.83 -7.28 11.25
CA TRP A 369 31.57 -7.51 10.57
C TRP A 369 30.34 -7.22 11.45
N MET A 370 30.56 -6.92 12.75
CA MET A 370 29.49 -6.53 13.68
C MET A 370 29.35 -5.01 13.86
N GLU A 371 30.31 -4.22 13.35
CA GLU A 371 30.26 -2.75 13.26
C GLU A 371 29.59 -2.28 11.97
#